data_AF-A0AAV5SR17-F1
#
_entry.id   AF-A0AAV5SR17-F1
#
_cell.length_a   1.000
_cell.length_b   1.000
_cell.length_c   1.000
_cell.angle_alpha   90.00
_cell.angle_beta   90.00
_cell.angle_gamma   90.00
#
_symmetry.space_group_name_H-M   'P 1'
#
loop_
_entity.id
_entity.type
_entity.pdbx_description
1 polymer ?
#
loop_
_entity_poly.entity_id
_entity_poly.type
_entity_poly.pdbx_seq_one_letter_code
_entity_poly.pdbx_strand_id
1 'polypeptide(L)'
;MKCLLLLAIFVISSALADYPLYIDELGDLVSKEDERQLDILEDDEYTQRSQLKTQFDAILARQSPAVQTAYQAIVTREENERTMKEQSKMQRYQMRGVGSVYQQILSIEGDLSLSESQVKQQIRDLISFIFSCSLADYPLYIDELADIVNWEDERFLERLEDDYYTPRYEILAKVEEILAR
;
A
#
# COMPACT_ATOMS: atom_id res chain seq x y z
N MET A 1 -13.59 -31.62 33.28
CA MET A 1 -14.06 -30.70 32.22
C MET A 1 -13.62 -29.26 32.53
N LYS A 2 -12.30 -28.99 32.59
CA LYS A 2 -11.75 -27.65 32.90
C LYS A 2 -10.74 -27.16 31.85
N CYS A 3 -10.37 -28.02 30.88
CA CYS A 3 -9.37 -27.69 29.87
C CYS A 3 -9.97 -27.16 28.55
N LEU A 4 -11.29 -27.03 28.43
CA LEU A 4 -11.95 -26.51 27.22
C LEU A 4 -12.19 -24.99 27.25
N LEU A 5 -12.05 -24.34 28.41
CA LEU A 5 -12.25 -22.89 28.54
C LEU A 5 -10.98 -22.06 28.29
N LEU A 6 -9.79 -22.67 28.28
CA LEU A 6 -8.53 -21.97 28.02
C LEU A 6 -8.20 -21.85 26.52
N LEU A 7 -8.95 -22.51 25.64
CA LEU A 7 -8.71 -22.49 24.19
C LEU A 7 -9.48 -21.37 23.48
N ALA A 8 -10.38 -20.66 24.17
CA ALA A 8 -11.20 -19.59 23.59
C ALA A 8 -10.54 -18.20 23.63
N ILE A 9 -9.38 -18.04 24.28
CA ILE A 9 -8.66 -16.75 24.39
C ILE A 9 -7.54 -16.64 23.33
N PHE A 10 -7.26 -17.70 22.56
CA PHE A 10 -6.08 -17.78 21.68
C PHE A 10 -6.38 -17.81 20.17
N VAL A 11 -7.57 -17.34 19.74
CA VAL A 11 -8.04 -17.50 18.34
C VAL A 11 -8.05 -16.19 17.52
N ILE A 12 -7.55 -15.06 18.03
CA ILE A 12 -7.50 -13.79 17.25
C ILE A 12 -6.07 -13.42 16.83
N SER A 13 -5.19 -14.39 16.57
CA SER A 13 -3.77 -14.07 16.25
C SER A 13 -3.23 -14.80 15.02
N SER A 14 -4.10 -15.33 14.16
CA SER A 14 -3.66 -16.10 13.00
C SER A 14 -4.55 -15.83 11.79
N ALA A 15 -4.48 -14.60 11.27
CA ALA A 15 -4.72 -14.23 9.88
C ALA A 15 -4.84 -12.70 9.78
N LEU A 16 -3.72 -11.98 9.87
CA LEU A 16 -3.62 -10.65 9.27
C LEU A 16 -2.17 -10.52 8.79
N ALA A 17 -1.95 -10.91 7.54
CA ALA A 17 -0.79 -10.48 6.78
C ALA A 17 -1.13 -9.08 6.22
N ASP A 18 -1.57 -8.16 7.07
CA ASP A 18 -2.42 -7.07 6.62
C ASP A 18 -1.67 -5.76 6.81
N TYR A 19 -0.77 -5.53 5.85
CA TYR A 19 -0.40 -4.19 5.44
C TYR A 19 -1.51 -3.67 4.51
N PRO A 20 -1.95 -2.40 4.57
CA PRO A 20 -1.34 -1.30 5.31
C PRO A 20 -1.62 -1.38 6.81
N LEU A 21 -0.70 -0.78 7.57
CA LEU A 21 -0.95 -0.45 8.96
C LEU A 21 -1.90 0.76 8.97
N TYR A 22 -3.11 0.59 9.50
CA TYR A 22 -4.12 1.66 9.64
C TYR A 22 -3.71 2.61 10.79
N ILE A 23 -2.57 3.29 10.63
CA ILE A 23 -1.91 4.08 11.67
C ILE A 23 -2.76 5.30 12.04
N ASP A 24 -3.25 6.03 11.03
CA ASP A 24 -4.12 7.20 11.19
C ASP A 24 -5.38 6.87 11.99
N GLU A 25 -6.01 5.74 11.66
CA GLU A 25 -7.24 5.29 12.30
C GLU A 25 -7.04 4.99 13.78
N LEU A 26 -5.84 4.53 14.19
CA LEU A 26 -5.50 4.40 15.60
C LEU A 26 -5.14 5.77 16.21
N GLY A 27 -4.41 6.61 15.47
CA GLY A 27 -4.00 7.95 15.88
C GLY A 27 -5.18 8.81 16.36
N ASP A 28 -6.28 8.77 15.63
CA ASP A 28 -7.54 9.47 15.96
C ASP A 28 -8.20 9.04 17.27
N LEU A 29 -7.88 7.84 17.77
CA LEU A 29 -8.54 7.22 18.92
C LEU A 29 -7.70 7.26 20.20
N VAL A 30 -6.41 7.58 20.11
CA VAL A 30 -5.47 7.47 21.23
C VAL A 30 -5.14 8.84 21.84
N SER A 31 -4.29 8.82 22.86
CA SER A 31 -3.80 10.06 23.47
C SER A 31 -2.79 10.76 22.54
N LYS A 32 -2.62 12.08 22.72
CA LYS A 32 -1.62 12.88 21.98
C LYS A 32 -0.17 12.41 22.14
N GLU A 33 0.13 11.62 23.16
CA GLU A 33 1.45 11.01 23.32
C GLU A 33 1.60 9.78 22.43
N ASP A 34 0.56 8.95 22.35
CA ASP A 34 0.56 7.74 21.53
C ASP A 34 0.41 8.07 20.05
N GLU A 35 -0.40 9.07 19.70
CA GLU A 35 -0.53 9.64 18.36
C GLU A 35 0.85 10.09 17.82
N ARG A 36 1.63 10.84 18.61
CA ARG A 36 2.99 11.23 18.20
C ARG A 36 3.93 10.04 17.98
N GLN A 37 3.73 8.93 18.70
CA GLN A 37 4.51 7.71 18.46
C GLN A 37 4.08 7.03 17.16
N LEU A 38 2.78 7.09 16.83
CA LEU A 38 2.22 6.58 15.59
C LEU A 38 2.70 7.39 14.38
N ASP A 39 2.72 8.72 14.46
CA ASP A 39 3.26 9.60 13.41
C ASP A 39 4.72 9.25 13.07
N ILE A 40 5.54 8.97 14.09
CA ILE A 40 6.94 8.55 13.89
C ILE A 40 7.03 7.22 13.15
N LEU A 41 6.10 6.29 13.39
CA LEU A 41 6.07 5.01 12.68
C LEU A 41 5.60 5.17 11.23
N GLU A 42 4.68 6.09 10.97
CA GLU A 42 4.18 6.42 9.63
C GLU A 42 5.29 7.05 8.77
N ASP A 43 6.04 7.99 9.33
CA ASP A 43 7.13 8.69 8.64
C ASP A 43 8.40 7.83 8.42
N ASP A 44 8.50 6.64 9.04
CA ASP A 44 9.68 5.78 8.94
C ASP A 44 9.67 4.94 7.66
N GLU A 45 10.27 5.49 6.60
CA GLU A 45 10.36 4.81 5.30
C GLU A 45 11.42 3.70 5.22
N TYR A 46 12.31 3.55 6.22
CA TYR A 46 13.53 2.76 6.09
C TYR A 46 13.58 1.53 7.01
N THR A 47 12.79 1.53 8.08
CA THR A 47 12.63 0.36 8.93
C THR A 47 11.76 -0.70 8.23
N GLN A 48 12.08 -1.97 8.46
CA GLN A 48 11.27 -3.06 7.91
C GLN A 48 9.84 -2.98 8.45
N ARG A 49 8.84 -3.12 7.57
CA ARG A 49 7.43 -2.97 7.97
C ARG A 49 6.97 -4.00 9.00
N SER A 50 7.59 -5.17 9.05
CA SER A 50 7.40 -6.16 10.14
C SER A 50 7.82 -5.65 11.51
N GLN A 51 8.89 -4.85 11.58
CA GLN A 51 9.35 -4.22 12.82
C GLN A 51 8.43 -3.05 13.19
N LEU A 52 8.02 -2.23 12.22
CA LEU A 52 7.02 -1.16 12.43
C LEU A 52 5.70 -1.75 12.94
N LYS A 53 5.23 -2.85 12.34
CA LYS A 53 4.05 -3.58 12.79
C LYS A 53 4.18 -4.02 14.25
N THR A 54 5.34 -4.53 14.66
CA THR A 54 5.56 -4.96 16.05
C THR A 54 5.44 -3.78 17.03
N GLN A 55 5.94 -2.60 16.64
CA GLN A 55 5.83 -1.38 17.45
C GLN A 55 4.38 -0.88 17.50
N PHE A 56 3.70 -0.85 16.35
CA PHE A 56 2.28 -0.53 16.23
C PHE A 56 1.41 -1.43 17.11
N ASP A 57 1.60 -2.76 17.02
CA ASP A 57 0.85 -3.75 17.80
C ASP A 57 1.05 -3.53 19.30
N ALA A 58 2.24 -3.08 19.74
CA ALA A 58 2.50 -2.76 21.14
C ALA A 58 1.75 -1.49 21.61
N ILE A 59 1.63 -0.48 20.74
CA ILE A 59 0.83 0.73 21.01
C ILE A 59 -0.66 0.36 21.09
N LEU A 60 -1.16 -0.44 20.16
CA LEU A 60 -2.56 -0.91 20.16
C LEU A 60 -2.87 -1.75 21.41
N ALA A 61 -1.97 -2.66 21.79
CA ALA A 61 -2.17 -3.58 22.91
C ALA A 61 -2.27 -2.87 24.27
N ARG A 62 -1.63 -1.71 24.45
CA ARG A 62 -1.73 -0.92 25.68
C ARG A 62 -2.99 -0.05 25.76
N GLN A 63 -3.74 0.09 24.66
CA GLN A 63 -4.96 0.89 24.65
C GLN A 63 -6.09 0.25 25.48
N SER A 64 -7.08 1.07 25.84
CA SER A 64 -8.28 0.57 26.49
C SER A 64 -9.06 -0.40 25.59
N PRO A 65 -9.84 -1.34 26.14
CA PRO A 65 -10.67 -2.25 25.35
C PRO A 65 -11.66 -1.54 24.43
N ALA A 66 -12.14 -0.36 24.84
CA ALA A 66 -13.03 0.47 24.02
C ALA A 66 -12.33 0.98 22.75
N VAL A 67 -11.09 1.46 22.88
CA VAL A 67 -10.28 1.94 21.74
C VAL A 67 -9.94 0.79 20.80
N GLN A 68 -9.52 -0.37 21.33
CA GLN A 68 -9.23 -1.55 20.51
C GLN A 68 -10.46 -2.02 19.72
N THR A 69 -11.64 -1.97 20.33
CA THR A 69 -12.91 -2.35 19.67
C THR A 69 -13.29 -1.34 18.59
N ALA A 70 -13.13 -0.03 18.85
CA ALA A 70 -13.39 1.01 17.87
C ALA A 70 -12.45 0.91 16.68
N TYR A 71 -11.15 0.74 16.93
CA TYR A 71 -10.13 0.53 15.91
C TYR A 71 -10.47 -0.67 15.00
N GLN A 72 -10.78 -1.82 15.58
CA GLN A 72 -11.14 -3.02 14.81
C GLN A 72 -12.35 -2.79 13.89
N ALA A 73 -13.34 -2.03 14.35
CA ALA A 73 -14.52 -1.72 13.55
C ALA A 73 -14.18 -0.81 12.35
N ILE A 74 -13.25 0.13 12.52
CA ILE A 74 -12.76 0.99 11.44
C ILE A 74 -11.95 0.16 10.44
N VAL A 75 -10.96 -0.61 10.91
CA VAL A 75 -10.12 -1.48 10.07
C VAL A 75 -10.96 -2.41 9.21
N THR A 76 -11.96 -3.08 9.78
CA THR A 76 -12.85 -3.96 9.01
C THR A 76 -13.62 -3.21 7.92
N ARG A 77 -13.99 -1.94 8.14
CA ARG A 77 -14.61 -1.13 7.07
C ARG A 77 -13.60 -0.81 5.98
N GLU A 78 -12.42 -0.30 6.34
CA GLU A 78 -11.38 0.09 5.39
C GLU A 78 -10.88 -1.11 4.55
N GLU A 79 -10.69 -2.27 5.17
CA GLU A 79 -10.31 -3.52 4.47
C GLU A 79 -11.34 -3.94 3.43
N ASN A 80 -12.62 -3.80 3.74
CA ASN A 80 -13.69 -4.12 2.78
C ASN A 80 -13.66 -3.16 1.58
N GLU A 81 -13.49 -1.86 1.83
CA GLU A 81 -13.38 -0.86 0.76
C GLU A 81 -12.15 -1.08 -0.10
N ARG A 82 -11.00 -1.31 0.55
CA ARG A 82 -9.73 -1.60 -0.13
C ARG A 82 -9.85 -2.86 -0.99
N THR A 83 -10.38 -3.95 -0.44
CA THR A 83 -10.54 -5.22 -1.18
C THR A 83 -11.43 -5.03 -2.41
N MET A 84 -12.52 -4.25 -2.30
CA MET A 84 -13.36 -3.94 -3.46
C MET A 84 -12.62 -3.12 -4.53
N LYS A 85 -11.84 -2.11 -4.11
CA LYS A 85 -11.01 -1.31 -5.02
C LYS A 85 -9.94 -2.17 -5.70
N GLU A 86 -9.24 -3.02 -4.96
CA GLU A 86 -8.21 -3.93 -5.48
C GLU A 86 -8.78 -4.95 -6.46
N GLN A 87 -9.95 -5.52 -6.18
CA GLN A 87 -10.65 -6.42 -7.11
C GLN A 87 -11.02 -5.70 -8.42
N SER A 88 -11.51 -4.46 -8.32
CA SER A 88 -11.82 -3.64 -9.49
C SER A 88 -10.56 -3.32 -10.30
N LYS A 89 -9.48 -2.89 -9.64
CA LYS A 89 -8.16 -2.68 -10.26
C LYS A 89 -7.70 -3.97 -10.96
N MET A 90 -7.66 -5.11 -10.26
CA MET A 90 -7.25 -6.41 -10.81
C MET A 90 -8.03 -6.76 -12.09
N GLN A 91 -9.36 -6.59 -12.12
CA GLN A 91 -10.16 -6.85 -13.31
C GLN A 91 -9.75 -5.95 -14.49
N ARG A 92 -9.48 -4.66 -14.25
CA ARG A 92 -8.99 -3.75 -15.30
C ARG A 92 -7.64 -4.21 -15.84
N TYR A 93 -6.70 -4.57 -14.97
CA TYR A 93 -5.39 -5.07 -15.38
C TYR A 93 -5.49 -6.40 -16.15
N GLN A 94 -6.38 -7.30 -15.73
CA GLN A 94 -6.65 -8.55 -16.45
C GLN A 94 -7.20 -8.30 -17.86
N MET A 95 -8.18 -7.40 -18.01
CA MET A 95 -8.75 -7.05 -19.32
C MET A 95 -7.71 -6.41 -20.26
N ARG A 96 -6.72 -5.72 -19.68
CA ARG A 96 -5.59 -5.09 -20.40
C ARG A 96 -4.45 -6.07 -20.70
N GLY A 97 -4.54 -7.33 -20.27
CA GLY A 97 -3.48 -8.33 -20.46
C GLY A 97 -2.27 -8.18 -19.53
N VAL A 98 -2.36 -7.29 -18.53
CA VAL A 98 -1.28 -6.93 -17.60
C VAL A 98 -1.56 -7.39 -16.16
N GLY A 99 -2.51 -8.32 -15.98
CA GLY A 99 -2.91 -8.81 -14.65
C GLY A 99 -1.76 -9.43 -13.84
N SER A 100 -0.79 -10.08 -14.50
CA SER A 100 0.38 -10.65 -13.84
C SER A 100 1.35 -9.60 -13.29
N VAL A 101 1.38 -8.40 -13.86
CA VAL A 101 2.17 -7.27 -13.35
C VAL A 101 1.54 -6.77 -12.06
N TYR A 102 0.23 -6.54 -12.06
CA TYR A 102 -0.48 -6.07 -10.88
C TYR A 102 -0.39 -7.06 -9.71
N GLN A 103 -0.43 -8.37 -9.98
CA GLN A 103 -0.18 -9.38 -8.94
C GLN A 103 1.22 -9.28 -8.32
N GLN A 104 2.24 -8.93 -9.11
CA GLN A 104 3.59 -8.73 -8.59
C GLN A 104 3.67 -7.48 -7.72
N ILE A 105 3.02 -6.39 -8.13
CA ILE A 105 2.89 -5.16 -7.32
C ILE A 105 2.29 -5.49 -5.95
N LEU A 106 1.12 -6.15 -5.92
CA LEU A 106 0.47 -6.56 -4.67
C LEU A 106 1.36 -7.47 -3.82
N SER A 107 2.14 -8.35 -4.44
CA SER A 107 3.08 -9.21 -3.72
C SER A 107 4.22 -8.44 -3.07
N ILE A 108 4.72 -7.37 -3.71
CA ILE A 108 5.77 -6.50 -3.16
C ILE A 108 5.17 -5.65 -2.02
N GLU A 109 4.00 -5.05 -2.25
CA GLU A 109 3.28 -4.26 -1.25
C GLU A 109 2.93 -5.08 -0.01
N GLY A 110 2.60 -6.37 -0.15
CA GLY A 110 2.32 -7.26 0.97
C GLY A 110 3.55 -7.78 1.72
N ASP A 111 4.77 -7.58 1.20
CA ASP A 111 5.99 -8.13 1.83
C ASP A 111 6.47 -7.27 3.00
N LEU A 112 6.04 -7.63 4.21
CA LEU A 112 6.44 -6.98 5.46
C LEU A 112 7.95 -7.09 5.77
N SER A 113 8.72 -7.92 5.07
CA SER A 113 10.17 -7.95 5.23
C SER A 113 10.87 -6.74 4.59
N LEU A 114 10.17 -6.03 3.71
CA LEU A 114 10.61 -4.81 3.06
C LEU A 114 10.22 -3.57 3.89
N SER A 115 11.10 -2.57 3.87
CA SER A 115 10.76 -1.18 4.22
C SER A 115 9.96 -0.52 3.11
N GLU A 116 9.32 0.62 3.41
CA GLU A 116 8.53 1.37 2.44
C GLU A 116 9.39 1.85 1.26
N SER A 117 10.59 2.35 1.55
CA SER A 117 11.57 2.75 0.52
C SER A 117 11.93 1.59 -0.40
N GLN A 118 12.07 0.36 0.14
CA GLN A 118 12.36 -0.83 -0.67
C GLN A 118 11.17 -1.27 -1.53
N VAL A 119 9.94 -1.15 -1.03
CA VAL A 119 8.72 -1.40 -1.81
C VAL A 119 8.66 -0.46 -3.00
N LYS A 120 8.76 0.86 -2.74
CA LYS A 120 8.78 1.90 -3.78
C LYS A 120 9.84 1.62 -4.83
N GLN A 121 11.05 1.27 -4.41
CA GLN A 121 12.14 0.94 -5.33
C GLN A 121 11.84 -0.31 -6.17
N GLN A 122 11.38 -1.40 -5.56
CA GLN A 122 11.11 -2.64 -6.28
C GLN A 122 9.96 -2.51 -7.28
N ILE A 123 8.90 -1.77 -6.92
CA ILE A 123 7.80 -1.48 -7.84
C ILE A 123 8.30 -0.63 -9.00
N ARG A 124 9.12 0.40 -8.74
CA ARG A 124 9.74 1.23 -9.79
C ARG A 124 10.61 0.39 -10.74
N ASP A 125 11.43 -0.51 -10.20
CA ASP A 125 12.30 -1.39 -10.99
C ASP A 125 11.47 -2.35 -11.86
N LEU A 126 10.40 -2.93 -11.30
CA LEU A 126 9.47 -3.81 -12.02
C LEU A 126 8.84 -3.07 -13.22
N ILE A 127 8.37 -1.86 -13.00
CA ILE A 127 7.75 -1.04 -14.06
C ILE A 127 8.77 -0.65 -15.11
N SER A 128 9.94 -0.18 -14.69
CA SER A 128 11.02 0.20 -15.61
C SER A 128 11.44 -0.97 -16.50
N PHE A 129 11.52 -2.18 -15.92
CA PHE A 129 11.78 -3.40 -16.67
C PHE A 129 10.68 -3.67 -17.70
N ILE A 130 9.40 -3.58 -17.32
CA ILE A 130 8.26 -3.80 -18.23
C ILE A 130 8.26 -2.77 -19.37
N PHE A 131 8.46 -1.48 -19.07
CA PHE A 131 8.57 -0.43 -20.07
C PHE A 131 9.72 -0.69 -21.05
N SER A 132 10.89 -1.08 -20.55
CA SER A 132 12.07 -1.37 -21.39
C SER A 132 11.85 -2.57 -22.33
N CYS A 133 11.04 -3.54 -21.90
CA CYS A 133 10.69 -4.72 -22.69
C CYS A 133 9.57 -4.47 -23.70
N SER A 134 8.82 -3.36 -23.56
CA SER A 134 7.60 -3.11 -24.34
C SER A 134 7.28 -1.61 -24.50
N LEU A 135 8.15 -0.87 -25.19
CA LEU A 135 7.83 0.50 -25.66
C LEU A 135 6.71 0.51 -26.73
N ALA A 136 6.46 -0.62 -27.40
CA ALA A 136 5.49 -0.72 -28.50
C ALA A 136 4.11 -1.29 -28.10
N ASP A 137 4.06 -2.19 -27.11
CA ASP A 137 2.86 -3.01 -26.84
C ASP A 137 2.21 -2.80 -25.46
N TYR A 138 2.80 -1.96 -24.60
CA TYR A 138 2.27 -1.69 -23.25
C TYR A 138 1.82 -0.22 -23.17
N PRO A 139 0.52 0.06 -23.32
CA PRO A 139 -0.04 1.28 -22.75
C PRO A 139 -0.17 1.05 -21.24
N LEU A 140 0.94 1.18 -20.50
CA LEU A 140 0.83 1.59 -19.11
C LEU A 140 0.30 3.01 -19.17
N TYR A 141 -0.97 3.19 -18.80
CA TYR A 141 -1.57 4.51 -18.73
C TYR A 141 -0.93 5.25 -17.57
N ILE A 142 -1.12 6.55 -17.61
CA ILE A 142 -0.42 7.51 -16.77
C ILE A 142 -0.89 7.37 -15.31
N ASP A 143 -2.16 6.98 -15.15
CA ASP A 143 -2.84 6.60 -13.93
C ASP A 143 -2.22 5.38 -13.22
N GLU A 144 -1.53 4.45 -13.92
CA GLU A 144 -0.77 3.37 -13.26
C GLU A 144 0.59 3.81 -12.73
N LEU A 145 1.19 4.84 -13.32
CA LEU A 145 2.44 5.40 -12.83
C LEU A 145 2.20 6.34 -11.64
N ALA A 146 1.05 7.01 -11.63
CA ALA A 146 0.64 7.98 -10.61
C ALA A 146 0.64 7.36 -9.21
N ASP A 147 0.12 6.14 -9.06
CA ASP A 147 0.08 5.39 -7.80
C ASP A 147 1.48 5.04 -7.22
N ILE A 148 2.58 5.23 -7.97
CA ILE A 148 3.89 4.58 -7.71
C ILE A 148 5.03 5.59 -7.63
N VAL A 149 4.85 6.76 -8.23
CA VAL A 149 5.79 7.86 -8.16
C VAL A 149 5.45 8.75 -6.96
N ASN A 150 6.35 9.64 -6.55
CA ASN A 150 6.04 10.55 -5.44
C ASN A 150 4.86 11.48 -5.81
N TRP A 151 4.24 12.12 -4.82
CA TRP A 151 3.09 13.01 -5.00
C TRP A 151 3.29 14.19 -5.98
N GLU A 152 4.55 14.61 -6.26
CA GLU A 152 4.85 15.63 -7.26
C GLU A 152 4.77 15.08 -8.68
N ASP A 153 5.30 13.86 -8.86
CA ASP A 153 5.26 13.12 -10.10
C ASP A 153 3.86 12.54 -10.37
N GLU A 154 3.10 12.17 -9.34
CA GLU A 154 1.70 11.72 -9.40
C GLU A 154 0.82 12.83 -10.00
N ARG A 155 0.87 14.04 -9.41
CA ARG A 155 0.15 15.20 -9.96
C ARG A 155 0.62 15.62 -11.35
N PHE A 156 1.85 15.27 -11.74
CA PHE A 156 2.34 15.54 -13.07
C PHE A 156 1.82 14.51 -14.06
N LEU A 157 1.76 13.24 -13.66
CA LEU A 157 1.12 12.17 -14.40
C LEU A 157 -0.38 12.44 -14.54
N GLU A 158 -1.14 12.70 -13.49
CA GLU A 158 -2.57 13.08 -13.60
C GLU A 158 -2.79 14.24 -14.60
N ARG A 159 -1.90 15.25 -14.63
CA ARG A 159 -1.95 16.34 -15.62
C ARG A 159 -1.63 15.90 -17.05
N LEU A 160 -0.81 14.88 -17.24
CA LEU A 160 -0.53 14.29 -18.55
C LEU A 160 -1.67 13.37 -19.02
N GLU A 161 -2.43 12.78 -18.10
CA GLU A 161 -3.64 11.98 -18.42
C GLU A 161 -4.74 12.86 -19.02
N ASP A 162 -4.96 14.04 -18.45
CA ASP A 162 -5.91 15.04 -18.95
C ASP A 162 -5.43 15.75 -20.24
N ASP A 163 -4.17 15.52 -20.65
CA ASP A 163 -3.56 16.17 -21.81
C ASP A 163 -3.74 15.37 -23.10
N TYR A 164 -4.93 15.50 -23.69
CA TYR A 164 -5.29 14.90 -24.98
C TYR A 164 -4.48 15.44 -26.18
N TYR A 165 -3.71 16.51 -26.00
CA TYR A 165 -3.04 17.20 -27.10
C TYR A 165 -1.55 16.87 -27.19
N THR A 166 -0.94 16.37 -26.12
CA THR A 166 0.47 15.99 -26.12
C THR A 166 0.69 14.67 -26.87
N PRO A 167 1.57 14.63 -27.89
CA PRO A 167 1.87 13.40 -28.60
C PRO A 167 2.42 12.30 -27.68
N ARG A 168 2.00 11.05 -27.91
CA ARG A 168 2.34 9.89 -27.07
C ARG A 168 3.85 9.71 -26.82
N TYR A 169 4.70 10.04 -27.79
CA TYR A 169 6.17 9.93 -27.61
C TYR A 169 6.73 10.96 -26.61
N GLU A 170 6.09 12.12 -26.46
CA GLU A 170 6.48 13.15 -25.48
C GLU A 170 6.03 12.77 -24.07
N ILE A 171 4.86 12.14 -23.95
CA ILE A 171 4.40 11.53 -22.70
C ILE A 171 5.38 10.43 -22.26
N LEU A 172 5.75 9.53 -23.17
CA LEU A 172 6.70 8.45 -22.88
C LEU A 172 8.08 8.98 -22.48
N ALA A 173 8.60 10.01 -23.15
CA ALA A 173 9.88 10.62 -22.78
C ALA A 173 9.85 11.26 -21.38
N LYS A 174 8.72 11.87 -21.01
CA LYS A 174 8.52 12.43 -19.66
C LYS A 174 8.40 11.36 -18.58
N VAL A 175 7.70 10.25 -18.89
CA VAL A 175 7.63 9.07 -18.01
C VAL A 175 9.03 8.47 -17.80
N GLU A 176 9.82 8.33 -18.86
CA GLU A 176 11.20 7.86 -18.76
C GLU A 176 12.05 8.79 -17.89
N GLU A 177 11.87 10.11 -17.99
CA GLU A 177 12.54 11.08 -17.13
C GLU A 177 12.16 10.91 -15.66
N ILE A 178 10.88 10.68 -15.36
CA ILE A 178 10.39 10.45 -13.99
C ILE A 178 10.96 9.15 -13.41
N LEU A 179 10.93 8.06 -14.18
CA LEU A 179 11.44 6.76 -13.74
C LEU A 179 12.96 6.77 -13.54
N ALA A 180 13.69 7.67 -14.21
CA ALA A 180 15.15 7.81 -14.09
C ALA A 180 15.63 8.64 -12.88
N ARG A 181 14.73 9.33 -12.17
CA ARG A 181 15.04 10.15 -10.98
C ARG A 181 15.02 9.33 -9.70
#